data_AF-A0A838QMQ4-F1
#
_entry.id   AF-A0A838QMQ4-F1
#
_cell.length_a   1.000
_cell.length_b   1.000
_cell.length_c   1.000
_cell.angle_alpha   90.00
_cell.angle_beta   90.00
_cell.angle_gamma   90.00
#
_symmetry.space_group_name_H-M   'P 1'
#
loop_
_entity.id
_entity.type
_entity.pdbx_description
1 polymer ?
#
loop_
_entity_poly.entity_id
_entity_poly.type
_entity_poly.pdbx_seq_one_letter_code
_entity_poly.pdbx_strand_id
1 'polypeptide(L)'
;MEEVTVDYQGKRVTAALSGSQTPSGEALPSEQASMWYVTISGTALTKFPATESDTEPLVRERVIQWLQEHPDMLDRAQIVLGGG
;
A
#
# COMPACT_ATOMS: atom_id res chain seq x y z
N MET A 1 12.63 -4.55 4.55
CA MET A 1 11.38 -3.91 4.11
C MET A 1 10.29 -4.91 4.38
N GLU A 2 9.23 -4.51 5.08
CA GLU A 2 8.10 -5.39 5.35
C GLU A 2 7.07 -5.19 4.24
N GLU A 3 6.62 -6.28 3.62
CA GLU A 3 5.66 -6.24 2.52
C GLU A 3 4.58 -7.29 2.73
N VAL A 4 3.32 -6.86 2.59
CA VAL A 4 2.14 -7.70 2.75
C VAL A 4 1.47 -7.80 1.41
N THR A 5 1.42 -9.01 0.85
CA THR A 5 0.73 -9.28 -0.41
C THR A 5 -0.67 -9.82 -0.15
N VAL A 6 -1.65 -9.21 -0.80
CA VAL A 6 -3.07 -9.52 -0.68
C VAL A 6 -3.62 -9.80 -2.08
N ASP A 7 -4.17 -11.00 -2.29
CA ASP A 7 -4.96 -11.28 -3.49
C ASP A 7 -6.42 -10.92 -3.22
N TYR A 8 -6.98 -10.04 -4.05
CA TYR A 8 -8.35 -9.58 -3.95
C TYR A 8 -8.98 -9.49 -5.33
N GLN A 9 -10.08 -10.23 -5.57
CA GLN A 9 -10.75 -10.33 -6.87
C GLN A 9 -9.81 -10.72 -8.04
N GLY A 10 -8.80 -11.56 -7.79
CA GLY A 10 -7.80 -11.95 -8.80
C GLY A 10 -6.79 -10.85 -9.12
N LYS A 11 -6.77 -9.77 -8.34
CA LYS A 11 -5.77 -8.71 -8.41
C LYS A 11 -4.83 -8.80 -7.22
N ARG A 12 -3.53 -8.68 -7.51
CA ARG A 12 -2.48 -8.68 -6.49
C ARG A 12 -2.22 -7.28 -6.00
N VAL A 13 -2.56 -7.03 -4.75
CA VAL A 13 -2.31 -5.80 -4.02
C VAL A 13 -1.15 -6.03 -3.07
N THR A 14 -0.19 -5.13 -3.04
CA THR A 14 1.01 -5.20 -2.20
C THR A 14 1.06 -3.96 -1.33
N ALA A 15 1.00 -4.14 -0.01
CA ALA A 15 1.26 -3.10 0.95
C ALA A 15 2.73 -3.17 1.36
N ALA A 16 3.51 -2.12 1.10
CA ALA A 16 4.91 -2.06 1.47
C ALA A 16 5.12 -1.03 2.59
N LEU A 17 5.77 -1.44 3.67
CA LEU A 17 6.15 -0.58 4.77
C LEU A 17 7.43 0.18 4.41
N SER A 18 7.29 1.48 4.18
CA SER A 18 8.42 2.40 4.10
C SER A 18 8.67 2.97 5.49
N GLY A 19 9.58 2.33 6.24
CA GLY A 19 9.84 2.64 7.65
C GLY A 19 11.11 3.43 7.94
N SER A 20 11.91 3.81 6.94
CA SER A 20 13.19 4.48 7.21
C SER A 20 13.87 5.08 5.98
N GLN A 21 13.40 4.80 4.77
CA GLN A 21 13.95 5.35 3.54
C GLN A 21 12.82 5.74 2.59
N THR A 22 12.98 6.87 1.91
CA THR A 22 12.17 7.21 0.73
C THR A 22 12.38 6.15 -0.36
N PRO A 23 11.46 6.01 -1.33
CA PRO A 23 11.68 5.16 -2.50
C PRO A 23 12.93 5.55 -3.32
N SER A 24 13.51 6.73 -3.09
CA SER A 24 14.79 7.18 -3.65
C SER A 24 16.02 6.71 -2.84
N GLY A 25 15.83 6.00 -1.73
CA GLY A 25 16.91 5.50 -0.86
C GLY A 25 17.39 6.48 0.21
N GLU A 26 16.78 7.67 0.30
CA GLU A 26 17.14 8.70 1.29
C GLU A 26 16.58 8.35 2.66
N ALA A 27 17.44 8.30 3.68
CA ALA A 27 17.04 8.01 5.06
C ALA A 27 16.07 9.08 5.57
N LEU A 28 14.85 8.68 5.92
CA LEU A 28 13.90 9.56 6.56
C LEU A 28 14.35 9.80 8.01
N PRO A 29 14.30 11.04 8.53
CA PRO A 29 14.56 11.27 9.95
C PRO A 29 13.63 10.38 10.78
N SER A 30 14.18 9.73 11.80
CA SER A 30 13.55 8.70 12.63
C SER A 30 12.22 9.11 13.29
N GLU A 31 11.84 10.38 13.18
CA GLU A 31 10.59 10.97 13.65
C GLU A 31 9.46 10.94 12.59
N GLN A 32 9.74 10.56 11.34
CA GLN A 32 8.70 10.31 10.35
C GLN A 32 8.09 8.93 10.59
N ALA A 33 6.83 8.93 11.05
CA ALA A 33 6.04 7.73 11.23
C ALA A 33 6.12 6.85 9.97
N SER A 34 6.50 5.58 10.16
CA SER A 34 6.50 4.57 9.11
C SER A 34 5.17 4.61 8.34
N MET A 35 5.19 4.44 7.02
CA MET A 35 3.95 4.45 6.21
C MET A 35 3.81 3.17 5.40
N TRP A 36 2.61 2.61 5.41
CA TRP A 36 2.20 1.53 4.52
C TRP A 36 1.73 2.12 3.20
N TYR A 37 2.41 1.78 2.12
CA TYR A 37 2.02 2.12 0.75
C TYR A 37 1.32 0.94 0.12
N VAL A 38 0.02 1.08 -0.14
CA VAL A 38 -0.78 0.04 -0.79
C VAL A 38 -0.74 0.29 -2.28
N THR A 39 -0.15 -0.66 -3.00
CA THR A 39 0.03 -0.63 -4.44
C THR A 39 -0.67 -1.82 -5.09
N ILE A 40 -1.12 -1.68 -6.32
CA ILE A 40 -1.67 -2.76 -7.13
C ILE A 40 -0.97 -2.73 -8.48
N SER A 41 -0.32 -3.83 -8.87
CA SER A 41 0.42 -3.92 -10.14
C SER A 41 1.32 -2.69 -10.43
N GLY A 42 1.99 -2.15 -9.40
CA GLY A 42 2.87 -0.97 -9.53
C GLY A 42 2.19 0.39 -9.42
N THR A 43 0.86 0.45 -9.29
CA THR A 43 0.10 1.70 -9.09
C THR A 43 -0.22 1.90 -7.61
N ALA A 44 0.15 3.05 -7.03
CA ALA A 44 -0.22 3.39 -5.66
C ALA A 44 -1.72 3.69 -5.57
N LEU A 45 -2.43 2.92 -4.73
CA LEU A 45 -3.84 3.10 -4.45
C LEU A 45 -4.05 4.09 -3.30
N THR A 46 -3.37 3.83 -2.19
CA THR A 46 -3.53 4.57 -0.95
C THR A 46 -2.30 4.39 -0.06
N LYS A 47 -2.19 5.22 0.98
CA LYS A 47 -1.16 5.09 2.00
C LYS A 47 -1.76 5.27 3.38
N PHE A 48 -1.25 4.51 4.35
CA PHE A 48 -1.67 4.58 5.73
C PHE A 48 -0.47 4.82 6.64
N PRO A 49 -0.62 5.59 7.73
CA PRO A 49 0.39 5.62 8.78
C PRO A 49 0.49 4.21 9.38
N ALA A 50 1.69 3.67 9.41
CA ALA A 50 2.01 2.46 10.12
C ALA A 50 2.16 2.75 11.60
N THR A 51 1.58 1.88 12.39
CA THR A 51 1.59 1.89 13.85
C THR A 51 2.41 0.71 14.33
N GLU A 52 3.00 0.81 15.53
CA GLU A 52 3.78 -0.29 16.13
C GLU A 52 2.92 -1.55 16.42
N SER A 53 1.60 -1.44 16.31
CA SER A 53 0.65 -2.55 16.42
C SER A 53 0.21 -3.13 15.06
N ASP A 54 0.65 -2.55 13.94
CA ASP A 54 0.37 -3.12 12.62
C ASP A 54 1.14 -4.44 12.49
N THR A 55 0.39 -5.53 12.33
CA THR A 55 0.93 -6.86 12.02
C THR A 55 0.48 -7.24 10.62
N GLU A 56 1.19 -8.15 9.94
CA GLU A 56 0.80 -8.65 8.61
C GLU A 56 -0.70 -8.98 8.47
N PRO A 57 -1.35 -9.74 9.40
CA PRO A 57 -2.78 -9.99 9.30
C PRO A 57 -3.65 -8.73 9.45
N LEU A 58 -3.32 -7.81 10.36
CA LEU A 58 -4.07 -6.56 10.54
C LEU A 58 -3.96 -5.65 9.31
N VAL A 59 -2.77 -5.52 8.75
CA VAL A 59 -2.51 -4.74 7.53
C VAL A 59 -3.27 -5.35 6.37
N ARG A 60 -3.24 -6.69 6.23
CA ARG A 60 -4.00 -7.41 5.22
C ARG A 60 -5.50 -7.17 5.35
N GLU A 61 -6.07 -7.33 6.54
CA GLU A 61 -7.50 -7.09 6.77
C GLU A 61 -7.90 -5.66 6.47
N ARG A 62 -7.08 -4.69 6.89
CA ARG A 62 -7.29 -3.26 6.62
C ARG A 62 -7.23 -2.94 5.13
N VAL A 63 -6.29 -3.53 4.39
CA VAL A 63 -6.20 -3.42 2.93
C VAL A 63 -7.45 -4.01 2.28
N ILE A 64 -7.88 -5.22 2.67
CA ILE A 64 -9.08 -5.87 2.12
C ILE A 64 -10.32 -5.01 2.40
N GLN A 65 -10.48 -4.54 3.62
CA GLN A 65 -11.62 -3.70 4.00
C GLN A 65 -11.65 -2.41 3.18
N TRP A 66 -10.52 -1.73 3.04
CA TRP A 66 -10.44 -0.53 2.21
C TRP A 66 -10.75 -0.82 0.74
N LEU A 67 -10.30 -1.95 0.19
CA LEU A 67 -10.63 -2.36 -1.18
C LEU A 67 -12.12 -2.69 -1.35
N GLN A 68 -12.77 -3.22 -0.32
CA GLN A 68 -14.22 -3.44 -0.30
C GLN A 68 -15.00 -2.12 -0.24
N GLU A 69 -14.50 -1.14 0.51
CA GLU A 69 -15.09 0.20 0.61
C GLU A 69 -14.84 1.05 -0.65
N HIS A 70 -13.72 0.81 -1.35
CA HIS A 70 -13.30 1.56 -2.54
C HIS A 70 -13.00 0.65 -3.74
N PRO A 71 -13.99 -0.11 -4.25
CA PRO A 71 -13.79 -0.98 -5.40
C PRO A 71 -13.43 -0.18 -6.67
N ASP A 72 -13.90 1.07 -6.80
CA ASP A 72 -13.58 1.97 -7.91
C ASP A 72 -12.09 2.30 -8.03
N MET A 73 -11.36 2.33 -6.91
CA MET A 73 -9.91 2.59 -6.92
C MET A 73 -9.14 1.42 -7.54
N LEU A 74 -9.66 0.21 -7.33
CA LEU A 74 -9.12 -1.01 -7.94
C LEU A 74 -9.25 -0.98 -9.47
N ASP A 75 -10.36 -0.44 -9.97
CA ASP A 75 -10.62 -0.25 -11.41
C ASP A 75 -9.78 0.90 -11.99
N ARG A 76 -9.73 2.03 -11.28
CA ARG A 76 -8.93 3.21 -11.69
C ARG A 76 -7.44 2.94 -11.79
N ALA A 77 -6.89 2.01 -11.02
CA ALA A 77 -5.50 1.60 -11.17
C ALA A 77 -5.21 0.94 -12.54
N GLN A 78 -6.21 0.42 -13.25
CA GLN A 78 -6.03 0.01 -14.66
C GLN A 78 -5.98 1.20 -15.63
N ILE A 79 -6.48 2.37 -15.23
CA ILE A 79 -6.61 3.55 -16.09
C ILE A 79 -5.33 4.39 -16.09
N VAL A 80 -4.43 4.22 -15.11
CA VAL A 80 -3.13 4.89 -15.07
C VAL A 80 -2.09 4.16 -15.94
N LEU A 81 -2.42 3.92 -17.21
CA LEU A 81 -1.48 3.50 -18.26
C LEU A 81 -1.93 3.99 -19.66
N GLY A 82 -2.72 5.06 -19.73
CA GLY A 82 -3.11 5.66 -21.00
C GLY A 82 -3.52 7.13 -20.89
N GLY A 83 -2.59 8.02 -21.24
CA GLY A 83 -2.85 9.44 -21.54
C GLY A 83 -1.81 10.35 -20.88
N GLY A 84 -0.91 11.02 -21.59
CA GLY A 84 -0.66 11.19 -23.02
C GLY A 84 0.60 12.05 -23.17
#